data_AF-A0A9L0KFP9-F1
#
_entry.id   AF-A0A9L0KFP9-F1
#
_cell.length_a   1.000
_cell.length_b   1.000
_cell.length_c   1.000
_cell.angle_alpha   90.00
_cell.angle_beta   90.00
_cell.angle_gamma   90.00
#
_symmetry.space_group_name_H-M   'P 1'
#
loop_
_entity.id
_entity.type
_entity.pdbx_description
1 polymer ?
#
loop_
_entity_poly.entity_id
_entity_poly.type
_entity_poly.pdbx_seq_one_letter_code
_entity_poly.pdbx_strand_id
1 'polypeptide(L)'
;MAKEFVNSKLQPGKVVVFIKPTCPYCKKTHELLSRLPFKQGSLEFVDITATGDDASKIQDYLQELTGARTASSSLGSEASGGMPSQPDRLHQFWCWVGMFLVSRERSFLLLTTQVPRVFIGKDCIGGCTDLLNMHQSGQLLTRLKQIGALE
;
A
#
# COMPACT_ATOMS: atom_id res chain seq x y z
N MET A 1 -4.50 15.26 -8.43
CA MET A 1 -5.38 14.79 -7.35
C MET A 1 -4.82 13.62 -6.55
N ALA A 2 -4.76 12.38 -7.07
CA ALA A 2 -4.28 11.23 -6.27
C ALA A 2 -2.82 11.34 -5.79
N LYS A 3 -1.90 11.78 -6.67
CA LYS A 3 -0.49 11.99 -6.32
C LYS A 3 -0.32 13.06 -5.23
N GLU A 4 -1.01 14.18 -5.38
CA GLU A 4 -1.02 15.28 -4.41
C GLU A 4 -1.59 14.84 -3.06
N PHE A 5 -2.69 14.08 -3.07
CA PHE A 5 -3.29 13.53 -1.86
C PHE A 5 -2.28 12.70 -1.09
N VAL A 6 -1.64 11.72 -1.73
CA VAL A 6 -0.63 10.87 -1.09
C VAL A 6 0.55 11.72 -0.60
N ASN A 7 1.12 12.57 -1.46
CA ASN A 7 2.28 13.39 -1.10
C ASN A 7 2.00 14.40 0.02
N SER A 8 0.77 14.92 0.12
CA SER A 8 0.37 15.82 1.21
C SER A 8 0.38 15.13 2.58
N LYS A 9 0.15 13.81 2.59
CA LYS A 9 0.19 12.98 3.81
C LYS A 9 1.62 12.59 4.18
N LEU A 10 2.47 12.33 3.20
CA LEU A 10 3.87 11.94 3.40
C LEU A 10 4.73 13.12 3.88
N GLN A 11 4.72 13.34 5.20
CA GLN A 11 5.47 14.41 5.86
C GLN A 11 6.67 13.84 6.63
N PRO A 12 7.84 14.49 6.59
CA PRO A 12 8.99 14.08 7.41
C PRO A 12 8.60 14.12 8.91
N GLY A 13 9.11 13.16 9.69
CA GLY A 13 8.76 13.06 11.11
C GLY A 13 7.41 12.37 11.39
N LYS A 14 6.71 11.90 10.35
CA LYS A 14 5.41 11.23 10.47
C LYS A 14 5.42 9.84 9.86
N VAL A 15 4.70 8.91 10.47
CA VAL A 15 4.41 7.58 9.95
C VAL A 15 3.01 7.59 9.36
N VAL A 16 2.89 7.19 8.11
CA VAL A 16 1.62 7.15 7.39
C VAL A 16 1.37 5.73 6.90
N VAL A 17 0.18 5.21 7.17
CA VAL A 17 -0.20 3.87 6.74
C VAL A 17 -1.47 3.93 5.92
N PHE A 18 -1.38 3.55 4.66
CA PHE A 18 -2.54 3.39 3.79
C PHE A 18 -3.15 2.02 4.03
N ILE A 19 -4.41 2.01 4.46
CA ILE A 19 -5.15 0.81 4.85
C ILE A 19 -6.47 0.69 4.10
N LYS A 20 -7.01 -0.53 4.11
CA LYS A 20 -8.42 -0.79 3.85
C LYS A 20 -9.04 -1.38 5.11
N PRO A 21 -10.11 -0.80 5.67
CA PRO A 21 -10.69 -1.24 6.93
C PRO A 21 -11.19 -2.68 6.89
N THR A 22 -11.58 -3.17 5.71
CA THR A 22 -12.05 -4.55 5.48
C THR A 22 -10.93 -5.59 5.36
N CYS A 23 -9.66 -5.18 5.36
CA CYS A 23 -8.52 -6.08 5.17
C CYS A 23 -7.98 -6.62 6.51
N PRO A 24 -7.80 -7.95 6.67
CA PRO A 24 -7.27 -8.55 7.90
C PRO A 24 -5.80 -8.18 8.15
N TYR A 25 -4.99 -7.99 7.11
CA TYR A 25 -3.59 -7.57 7.26
C TYR A 25 -3.45 -6.14 7.79
N CYS A 26 -4.33 -5.24 7.36
CA CYS A 26 -4.38 -3.87 7.86
C CYS A 26 -4.68 -3.83 9.36
N LYS A 27 -5.55 -4.71 9.87
CA LYS A 27 -5.83 -4.82 11.30
C LYS A 27 -4.59 -5.21 12.11
N LYS A 28 -3.79 -6.17 11.61
CA LYS A 28 -2.52 -6.56 12.25
C LYS A 28 -1.52 -5.41 12.29
N THR A 29 -1.35 -4.69 11.18
CA THR A 29 -0.48 -3.51 11.12
C THR A 29 -0.93 -2.42 12.09
N HIS A 30 -2.23 -2.16 12.15
CA HIS A 30 -2.80 -1.20 13.09
C HIS A 30 -2.50 -1.59 14.53
N GLU A 31 -2.74 -2.85 14.91
CA GLU A 31 -2.45 -3.36 16.25
C GLU A 31 -0.97 -3.24 16.62
N LEU A 32 -0.06 -3.60 15.70
CA LEU A 32 1.38 -3.50 15.94
C LEU A 32 1.82 -2.06 16.19
N LEU A 33 1.39 -1.13 15.35
CA LEU A 33 1.77 0.28 15.50
C LEU A 33 1.11 0.93 16.72
N SER A 34 -0.10 0.53 17.07
CA SER A 34 -0.79 1.02 18.27
C SER A 34 -0.11 0.62 19.58
N ARG A 35 0.72 -0.43 19.57
CA ARG A 35 1.51 -0.86 20.73
C ARG A 35 2.79 -0.04 20.95
N LEU A 36 3.20 0.78 19.98
CA LEU A 36 4.43 1.57 20.06
C LEU A 36 4.14 2.95 20.69
N PRO A 37 5.09 3.51 21.47
CA PRO A 37 4.92 4.80 22.14
C PRO A 37 5.09 5.98 21.16
N PHE A 38 4.15 6.14 20.24
CA PHE A 38 4.13 7.25 19.28
C PHE A 38 3.76 8.57 19.95
N LYS A 39 4.45 9.64 19.55
CA LYS A 39 4.01 11.01 19.85
C LYS A 39 2.67 11.29 19.19
N GLN A 40 1.87 12.12 19.86
CA GLN A 40 0.58 12.52 19.34
C GLN A 40 0.74 13.21 17.98
N GLY A 41 0.01 12.74 16.97
CA GLY A 41 0.07 13.27 15.60
C GLY A 41 1.21 12.72 14.74
N SER A 42 2.10 11.89 15.28
CA SER A 42 3.21 11.27 14.51
C SER A 42 2.81 9.99 13.76
N LEU A 43 1.63 9.43 14.00
CA LEU A 43 1.09 8.26 13.28
C LEU A 43 -0.29 8.60 12.67
N GLU A 44 -0.48 8.32 11.38
CA GLU A 44 -1.76 8.51 10.68
C GLU A 44 -2.12 7.28 9.83
N PHE A 45 -3.34 6.79 10.01
CA PHE A 45 -3.94 5.76 9.17
C PHE A 45 -4.84 6.41 8.14
N VAL A 46 -4.62 6.13 6.85
CA VAL A 46 -5.38 6.68 5.73
C VAL A 46 -6.18 5.57 5.08
N ASP A 47 -7.51 5.68 5.16
CA ASP A 47 -8.42 4.76 4.47
C ASP A 47 -8.54 5.15 3.00
N ILE A 48 -8.00 4.32 2.11
CA ILE A 48 -8.06 4.54 0.66
C ILE A 48 -9.42 4.16 0.05
N THR A 49 -10.30 3.48 0.79
CA THR A 49 -11.65 3.18 0.31
C THR A 49 -12.60 4.36 0.48
N ALA A 50 -12.32 5.26 1.43
CA ALA A 50 -13.09 6.48 1.66
C ALA A 50 -13.00 7.46 0.47
N THR A 51 -11.96 7.34 -0.36
CA THR A 51 -11.72 8.16 -1.55
C THR A 51 -12.51 7.75 -2.81
N GLY A 52 -13.43 6.78 -2.71
CA GLY A 52 -14.38 6.42 -3.79
C GLY A 52 -13.69 6.14 -5.13
N ASP A 53 -14.04 6.91 -6.17
CA ASP A 53 -13.54 6.76 -7.54
C ASP A 53 -12.02 6.96 -7.70
N ASP A 54 -11.36 7.67 -6.77
CA ASP A 54 -9.91 7.89 -6.81
C ASP A 54 -9.10 6.77 -6.14
N ALA A 55 -9.76 5.80 -5.51
CA ALA A 55 -9.09 4.70 -4.82
C ALA A 55 -8.18 3.88 -5.75
N SER A 56 -8.55 3.70 -7.01
CA SER A 56 -7.71 3.00 -8.00
C SER A 56 -6.44 3.80 -8.29
N LYS A 57 -6.58 5.10 -8.60
CA LYS A 57 -5.45 5.99 -8.92
C LYS A 57 -4.48 6.13 -7.74
N ILE A 58 -4.99 6.14 -6.51
CA ILE A 58 -4.16 6.15 -5.30
C ILE A 58 -3.39 4.84 -5.20
N GLN A 59 -4.01 3.69 -5.47
CA GLN A 59 -3.33 2.40 -5.46
C GLN A 59 -2.26 2.31 -6.54
N ASP A 60 -2.56 2.74 -7.77
CA ASP A 60 -1.58 2.83 -8.86
C ASP A 60 -0.39 3.71 -8.46
N TYR A 61 -0.65 4.86 -7.85
CA TYR A 61 0.42 5.75 -7.40
C TYR A 61 1.23 5.19 -6.23
N LEU A 62 0.58 4.55 -5.26
CA LEU A 62 1.27 3.84 -4.18
C LEU A 62 2.12 2.70 -4.74
N GLN A 63 1.64 2.01 -5.79
CA GLN A 63 2.40 0.99 -6.48
C GLN A 63 3.62 1.56 -7.22
N GLU A 64 3.47 2.73 -7.86
CA GLU A 64 4.58 3.49 -8.46
C GLU A 64 5.62 3.91 -7.41
N LEU A 65 5.18 4.45 -6.25
CA LEU A 65 6.06 4.87 -5.15
C LEU A 65 6.76 3.70 -4.46
N THR A 66 6.06 2.58 -4.32
CA THR A 66 6.65 1.33 -3.79
C THR A 66 7.48 0.59 -4.84
N GLY A 67 7.34 1.00 -6.12
CA GLY A 67 8.15 0.68 -7.29
C GLY A 67 8.75 -0.72 -7.32
N ALA A 68 8.15 -1.64 -8.07
CA ALA A 68 8.90 -2.68 -8.80
C ALA A 68 9.91 -3.56 -8.01
N ARG A 69 9.87 -3.61 -6.67
CA ARG A 69 10.80 -4.36 -5.82
C ARG A 69 10.13 -5.49 -5.06
N THR A 70 9.18 -6.18 -5.68
CA THR A 70 9.01 -7.58 -5.31
C THR A 70 10.11 -8.35 -6.05
N ALA A 71 11.24 -8.54 -5.36
CA ALA A 71 12.48 -9.22 -5.77
C ALA A 71 13.59 -8.38 -6.45
N SER A 72 14.80 -8.63 -5.94
CA SER A 72 16.12 -8.33 -6.47
C SER A 72 16.80 -7.01 -6.07
N SER A 73 17.84 -7.20 -5.28
CA SER A 73 19.09 -6.44 -5.23
C SER A 73 19.53 -5.81 -6.55
N SER A 74 20.14 -4.61 -6.40
CA SER A 74 21.13 -3.99 -7.29
C SER A 74 20.65 -3.19 -8.51
N LEU A 75 21.20 -1.96 -8.59
CA LEU A 75 21.47 -1.11 -9.76
C LEU A 75 20.33 -0.65 -10.68
N GLY A 76 20.13 0.68 -10.71
CA GLY A 76 20.27 1.46 -11.96
C GLY A 76 19.08 1.53 -12.94
N SER A 77 18.78 2.79 -13.27
CA SER A 77 18.37 3.28 -14.60
C SER A 77 16.87 3.42 -14.89
N GLU A 78 16.53 4.68 -15.20
CA GLU A 78 15.36 5.14 -15.94
C GLU A 78 15.11 4.31 -17.21
N ALA A 79 13.83 4.07 -17.52
CA ALA A 79 13.39 3.83 -18.90
C ALA A 79 11.98 4.37 -19.11
N SER A 80 11.89 5.29 -20.06
CA SER A 80 10.68 5.86 -20.65
C SER A 80 10.10 4.91 -21.71
N GLY A 81 8.77 4.91 -21.85
CA GLY A 81 8.09 4.67 -23.13
C GLY A 81 7.44 3.29 -23.36
N GLY A 82 6.19 3.34 -23.84
CA GLY A 82 5.62 2.32 -24.73
C GLY A 82 4.34 1.64 -24.24
N MET A 83 3.19 2.11 -24.72
CA MET A 83 1.89 1.42 -24.62
C MET A 83 1.53 0.88 -26.01
N PRO A 84 1.20 -0.42 -26.17
CA PRO A 84 0.52 -0.89 -27.37
C PRO A 84 -0.91 -1.35 -27.09
N SER A 85 -1.79 -0.97 -28.01
CA SER A 85 -3.20 -1.29 -28.12
C SER A 85 -3.46 -2.65 -28.82
N GLN A 86 -4.42 -3.38 -28.22
CA GLN A 86 -5.23 -4.61 -28.53
C GLN A 86 -5.61 -4.91 -30.01
N PRO A 87 -6.37 -5.99 -30.39
CA PRO A 87 -6.81 -7.26 -29.72
C PRO A 87 -6.71 -8.55 -30.61
N ASP A 88 -7.02 -9.77 -30.09
CA ASP A 88 -8.02 -10.73 -30.67
C ASP A 88 -8.09 -12.13 -30.00
N ARG A 89 -9.34 -12.61 -29.83
CA ARG A 89 -9.86 -14.00 -29.72
C ARG A 89 -9.09 -15.09 -28.95
N LEU A 90 -9.33 -15.13 -27.64
CA LEU A 90 -9.60 -16.36 -26.90
C LEU A 90 -10.87 -16.12 -26.05
N HIS A 91 -12.02 -15.88 -26.69
CA HIS A 91 -12.94 -16.93 -27.14
C HIS A 91 -13.57 -17.70 -25.97
N GLN A 92 -14.88 -17.46 -25.77
CA GLN A 92 -15.86 -18.33 -25.13
C GLN A 92 -15.71 -18.69 -23.65
N PHE A 93 -14.58 -18.40 -23.00
CA PHE A 93 -14.47 -18.63 -21.55
C PHE A 93 -15.29 -17.63 -20.73
N TRP A 94 -15.55 -16.43 -21.28
CA TRP A 94 -16.21 -15.33 -20.57
C TRP A 94 -17.73 -15.45 -20.41
N CYS A 95 -18.44 -16.32 -21.16
CA CYS A 95 -19.90 -16.44 -21.03
C CYS A 95 -20.35 -17.41 -19.92
N TRP A 96 -19.56 -18.44 -19.59
CA TRP A 96 -19.91 -19.36 -18.49
C TRP A 96 -19.55 -18.80 -17.10
N VAL A 97 -18.53 -17.93 -17.04
CA VAL A 97 -18.15 -17.20 -15.83
C VAL A 97 -19.25 -16.21 -15.41
N GLY A 98 -20.08 -15.73 -16.35
CA GLY A 98 -21.10 -14.70 -16.14
C GLY A 98 -22.27 -15.06 -15.20
N MET A 99 -22.58 -16.35 -14.97
CA MET A 99 -23.69 -16.73 -14.06
C MET A 99 -23.25 -17.09 -12.64
N PHE A 100 -21.96 -17.35 -12.41
CA PHE A 100 -21.38 -17.50 -11.07
C PHE A 100 -20.90 -16.15 -10.48
N LEU A 101 -20.99 -15.08 -11.30
CA LEU A 101 -20.48 -13.72 -11.11
C LEU A 101 -21.47 -12.74 -10.44
N VAL A 102 -22.53 -13.23 -9.80
CA VAL A 102 -23.49 -12.36 -9.06
C VAL A 102 -23.74 -12.85 -7.62
N SER A 103 -22.88 -13.73 -7.09
CA SER A 103 -22.91 -14.03 -5.65
C SER A 103 -21.57 -14.41 -5.03
N ARG A 104 -20.49 -14.37 -5.81
CA ARG A 104 -19.11 -14.61 -5.33
C ARG A 104 -18.17 -13.45 -5.66
N GLU A 105 -18.72 -12.25 -5.83
CA GLU A 105 -17.96 -11.08 -6.29
C GLU A 105 -17.43 -10.18 -5.18
N ARG A 106 -17.86 -10.36 -3.93
CA ARG A 106 -17.38 -9.55 -2.80
C ARG A 106 -16.07 -10.04 -2.18
N SER A 107 -15.69 -11.29 -2.44
CA SER A 107 -14.45 -11.88 -1.93
C SER A 107 -13.32 -11.89 -2.96
N PHE A 108 -13.63 -11.80 -4.27
CA PHE A 108 -12.61 -11.80 -5.33
C PHE A 108 -11.96 -10.42 -5.54
N LEU A 109 -12.65 -9.34 -5.17
CA LEU A 109 -12.11 -7.97 -5.13
C LEU A 109 -11.12 -7.73 -3.95
N LEU A 110 -10.86 -8.72 -3.09
CA LEU A 110 -9.89 -8.61 -2.00
C LEU A 110 -8.46 -9.04 -2.38
N LEU A 111 -8.23 -9.59 -3.58
CA LEU A 111 -6.92 -10.14 -3.96
C LEU A 111 -6.05 -9.27 -4.88
N THR A 112 -6.54 -8.13 -5.39
CA THR A 112 -5.77 -7.33 -6.36
C THR A 112 -5.07 -6.10 -5.77
N THR A 113 -5.21 -5.82 -4.48
CA THR A 113 -4.85 -4.47 -3.98
C THR A 113 -3.82 -4.51 -2.87
N GLN A 114 -2.63 -4.01 -3.19
CA GLN A 114 -1.45 -3.90 -2.35
C GLN A 114 -1.66 -2.98 -1.12
N VAL A 115 -2.34 -3.47 -0.09
CA VAL A 115 -2.44 -2.85 1.25
C VAL A 115 -2.23 -3.92 2.33
N PRO A 116 -1.72 -3.56 3.52
CA PRO A 116 -1.32 -2.23 3.98
C PRO A 116 -0.04 -1.72 3.29
N ARG A 117 0.08 -0.40 3.10
CA ARG A 117 1.33 0.26 2.72
C ARG A 117 1.79 1.19 3.81
N VAL A 118 3.00 0.96 4.32
CA VAL A 118 3.58 1.72 5.44
C VAL A 118 4.68 2.64 4.93
N PHE A 119 4.61 3.90 5.32
CA PHE A 119 5.61 4.92 5.03
C PHE A 119 6.12 5.55 6.32
N ILE A 120 7.43 5.79 6.37
CA ILE A 120 8.08 6.56 7.43
C ILE A 120 8.64 7.81 6.75
N GLY A 121 8.04 8.95 7.02
CA GLY A 121 8.31 10.17 6.27
C GLY A 121 7.88 10.02 4.82
N LYS A 122 8.88 10.04 3.92
CA LYS A 122 8.70 9.81 2.49
C LYS A 122 9.21 8.44 2.05
N ASP A 123 9.83 7.69 2.94
CA ASP A 123 10.39 6.37 2.66
C ASP A 123 9.32 5.29 2.75
N CYS A 124 9.16 4.50 1.70
CA CYS A 124 8.30 3.33 1.70
C CYS A 124 8.98 2.16 2.43
N ILE A 125 8.31 1.63 3.46
CA ILE A 125 8.76 0.45 4.19
C ILE A 125 8.24 -0.84 3.56
N GLY A 126 7.04 -0.80 2.98
CA GLY A 126 6.43 -1.95 2.34
C GLY A 126 5.11 -2.37 2.99
N GLY A 127 4.89 -3.68 3.10
CA GLY A 127 3.65 -4.29 3.57
C GLY A 127 3.65 -4.69 5.05
N CYS A 128 2.64 -5.47 5.44
CA CYS A 128 2.52 -6.00 6.81
C CYS A 128 3.71 -6.87 7.19
N THR A 129 4.21 -7.71 6.27
CA THR A 129 5.35 -8.60 6.51
C THR A 129 6.64 -7.82 6.70
N ASP A 130 6.92 -6.83 5.85
CA ASP A 130 8.10 -5.97 5.97
C ASP A 130 8.12 -5.24 7.31
N LEU A 131 6.96 -4.73 7.74
CA LEU A 131 6.84 -4.07 9.03
C LEU A 131 7.13 -5.01 10.20
N LEU A 132 6.62 -6.24 10.15
CA LEU A 132 6.87 -7.26 11.19
C LEU A 132 8.36 -7.62 11.25
N ASN A 133 8.99 -7.86 10.10
CA ASN A 133 10.41 -8.17 10.01
C ASN A 133 11.26 -7.01 10.54
N MET A 134 10.90 -5.77 10.20
CA MET A 134 11.60 -4.57 10.65
C MET A 134 11.40 -4.29 12.15
N HIS A 135 10.24 -4.69 12.69
CA HIS A 135 9.98 -4.64 14.12
C HIS A 135 10.81 -5.69 14.87
N GLN A 136 10.86 -6.93 14.37
CA GLN A 136 11.66 -8.01 14.95
C GLN A 136 13.16 -7.73 14.91
N SER A 137 13.66 -7.08 13.85
CA SER A 137 15.08 -6.68 13.77
C SER A 137 15.42 -5.46 14.63
N GLY A 138 14.43 -4.81 15.26
CA GLY A 138 14.60 -3.56 16.01
C GLY A 138 14.86 -2.32 15.16
N GLN A 139 15.01 -2.47 13.83
CA GLN A 139 15.27 -1.35 12.92
C GLN A 139 14.11 -0.34 12.89
N LEU A 140 12.87 -0.82 13.08
CA LEU A 140 11.68 0.04 13.08
C LEU A 140 11.79 1.09 14.19
N LEU A 141 12.06 0.66 15.42
CA LEU A 141 12.18 1.57 16.57
C LEU A 141 13.31 2.58 16.36
N THR A 142 14.45 2.14 15.83
CA THR A 142 15.60 3.02 15.53
C THR A 142 15.21 4.11 14.54
N ARG A 143 14.54 3.75 13.43
CA ARG A 143 14.04 4.72 12.43
C ARG A 143 13.06 5.70 13.05
N LEU A 144 12.12 5.21 13.86
CA LEU A 144 11.10 6.05 14.49
C LEU A 144 11.70 7.02 15.52
N LYS A 145 12.71 6.60 16.28
CA LYS A 145 13.46 7.49 17.18
C LYS A 145 14.25 8.54 16.41
N GLN A 146 14.91 8.15 15.31
CA GLN A 146 15.68 9.07 14.46
C GLN A 146 14.81 10.20 13.89
N ILE A 147 13.58 9.90 13.51
CA ILE A 147 12.65 10.92 13.00
C ILE A 147 11.88 11.64 14.11
N GLY A 148 12.15 11.32 15.38
CA GLY A 148 11.49 11.94 16.53
C GLY A 148 10.02 11.57 16.72
N ALA A 149 9.53 10.51 16.07
CA ALA A 149 8.12 10.09 16.09
C ALA A 149 7.72 9.31 17.36
N LEU A 150 8.70 8.83 18.14
CA LEU A 150 8.47 8.21 19.44
C LEU A 150 8.76 9.19 20.58
N GLU A 151 8.07 8.97 21.70
CA GLU A 151 8.31 9.64 23.00
C GLU A 151 9.63 9.19 23.64
#